data_AF-A0A7C6IU89-F1
#
_entry.id   AF-A0A7C6IU89-F1
#
_cell.length_a   1.000
_cell.length_b   1.000
_cell.length_c   1.000
_cell.angle_alpha   90.00
_cell.angle_beta   90.00
_cell.angle_gamma   90.00
#
_symmetry.space_group_name_H-M   'P 1'
#
loop_
_entity.id
_entity.type
_entity.pdbx_description
1 polymer ?
#
loop_
_entity_poly.entity_id
_entity_poly.type
_entity_poly.pdbx_seq_one_letter_code
_entity_poly.pdbx_strand_id
1 'polypeptide(L)'
;MITVAGAGPGDPGLLTVEIKEQIESAGCVLAFERIAKSLKGARDDIIKIKSVDEVIPIINKQKDILILASGDPCLFGILEYLREKGIKVDKVLPGI
;
A
#
# COMPACT_ATOMS: atom_id res chain seq x y z
N MET A 1 11.30 2.85 6.20
CA MET A 1 10.54 1.60 6.32
C MET A 1 9.50 1.59 5.22
N ILE A 2 9.57 0.61 4.34
CA ILE A 2 8.59 0.41 3.27
C ILE A 2 7.78 -0.84 3.60
N THR A 3 6.49 -0.64 3.85
CA THR A 3 5.52 -1.71 4.06
C THR A 3 4.64 -1.81 2.83
N VAL A 4 4.50 -3.03 2.28
CA VAL A 4 3.56 -3.32 1.20
C VAL A 4 2.44 -4.18 1.76
N ALA A 5 1.19 -3.78 1.56
CA ALA A 5 0.04 -4.46 2.13
C ALA A 5 -1.07 -4.72 1.10
N GLY A 6 -1.71 -5.87 1.24
CA GLY A 6 -2.85 -6.28 0.43
C GLY A 6 -4.17 -5.81 1.00
N ALA A 7 -4.84 -4.87 0.34
CA ALA A 7 -6.13 -4.32 0.77
C ALA A 7 -7.33 -5.24 0.49
N GLY A 8 -7.09 -6.48 0.06
CA GLY A 8 -8.15 -7.41 -0.30
C GLY A 8 -8.82 -7.06 -1.64
N PRO A 9 -9.99 -7.65 -1.95
CA PRO A 9 -10.68 -7.45 -3.24
C PRO A 9 -11.36 -6.08 -3.39
N GLY A 10 -11.31 -5.22 -2.35
CA GLY A 10 -11.77 -3.83 -2.39
C GLY A 10 -12.81 -3.46 -1.35
N ASP A 11 -13.41 -4.43 -0.65
CA ASP A 11 -14.27 -4.18 0.51
C ASP A 11 -13.42 -3.88 1.76
N PRO A 12 -13.50 -2.68 2.37
CA PRO A 12 -12.77 -2.34 3.58
C PRO A 12 -13.07 -3.26 4.77
N GLY A 13 -14.23 -3.92 4.79
CA GLY A 13 -14.60 -4.90 5.80
C GLY A 13 -13.69 -6.14 5.81
N LEU A 14 -13.02 -6.43 4.69
CA LEU A 14 -12.13 -7.58 4.51
C LEU A 14 -10.65 -7.29 4.87
N LEU A 15 -10.34 -6.05 5.25
CA LEU A 15 -8.99 -5.71 5.72
C LEU A 15 -8.68 -6.46 7.02
N THR A 16 -7.48 -7.03 7.09
CA THR A 16 -6.97 -7.60 8.33
C THR A 16 -6.79 -6.50 9.38
N VAL A 17 -6.82 -6.88 10.66
CA VAL A 17 -6.63 -5.94 11.77
C VAL A 17 -5.28 -5.21 11.64
N GLU A 18 -4.21 -5.94 11.31
CA GLU A 18 -2.87 -5.38 11.15
C GLU A 18 -2.80 -4.34 10.03
N ILE A 19 -3.52 -4.54 8.92
CA ILE A 19 -3.56 -3.56 7.83
C ILE A 19 -4.28 -2.29 8.27
N LYS A 20 -5.39 -2.41 9.03
CA LYS A 20 -6.12 -1.24 9.55
C LYS A 20 -5.23 -0.40 10.47
N GLU A 21 -4.56 -1.04 11.42
CA GLU A 21 -3.61 -0.37 12.34
C GLU A 21 -2.46 0.32 11.58
N GLN A 22 -1.97 -0.30 10.51
CA GLN A 22 -0.93 0.29 9.67
C GLN A 22 -1.43 1.47 8.83
N ILE A 23 -2.67 1.40 8.32
CA ILE A 23 -3.31 2.54 7.63
C ILE A 23 -3.40 3.73 8.57
N GLU A 24 -3.70 3.53 9.85
CA GLU A 24 -3.80 4.62 10.84
C GLU A 24 -2.44 5.18 11.25
N SER A 25 -1.44 4.31 11.44
CA SER A 25 -0.14 4.71 12.04
C SER A 25 0.93 5.12 11.04
N ALA A 26 0.86 4.70 9.78
CA ALA A 26 1.90 4.99 8.79
C ALA A 26 2.08 6.49 8.53
N GLY A 27 3.33 6.95 8.40
CA GLY A 27 3.63 8.35 8.08
C GLY A 27 3.10 8.80 6.71
N CYS A 28 3.08 7.89 5.73
CA CYS A 28 2.60 8.14 4.38
C CYS A 28 1.88 6.90 3.84
N VAL A 29 0.69 7.07 3.25
CA VAL A 29 -0.08 5.98 2.63
C VAL A 29 -0.24 6.24 1.14
N LEU A 30 0.24 5.29 0.33
CA LEU A 30 0.09 5.26 -1.11
C LEU A 30 -0.92 4.18 -1.48
N ALA A 31 -1.91 4.49 -2.32
CA ALA A 31 -2.89 3.50 -2.75
C ALA A 31 -3.34 3.72 -4.19
N PHE A 32 -3.61 2.64 -4.90
CA PHE A 32 -4.26 2.70 -6.20
C PHE A 32 -5.68 3.24 -6.09
N GLU A 33 -6.17 3.88 -7.16
CA GLU A 33 -7.43 4.63 -7.16
C GLU A 33 -8.63 3.86 -6.56
N ARG A 34 -8.77 2.57 -6.89
CA ARG A 34 -9.87 1.73 -6.36
C ARG A 34 -9.85 1.64 -4.84
N ILE A 35 -8.67 1.40 -4.26
CA ILE A 35 -8.48 1.24 -2.82
C ILE A 35 -8.56 2.59 -2.12
N ALA A 36 -7.94 3.62 -2.69
CA ALA A 36 -8.02 4.97 -2.15
C ALA A 36 -9.47 5.47 -2.06
N LYS A 37 -10.34 5.06 -3.00
CA LYS A 37 -11.79 5.35 -2.95
C LYS A 37 -12.50 4.57 -1.85
N SER A 38 -12.20 3.28 -1.67
CA SER A 38 -12.87 2.46 -0.66
C SER A 38 -12.48 2.85 0.78
N LEU A 39 -11.30 3.44 0.95
CA LEU A 39 -10.79 3.91 2.25
C LEU A 39 -11.15 5.36 2.60
N LYS A 40 -11.96 6.03 1.78
CA LYS A 40 -12.39 7.40 2.06
C LYS A 40 -13.16 7.46 3.38
N GLY A 41 -12.75 8.32 4.30
CA GLY A 41 -13.30 8.41 5.67
C GLY A 41 -12.61 7.52 6.70
N ALA A 42 -11.81 6.53 6.29
CA ALA A 42 -10.86 5.86 7.21
C ALA A 42 -9.57 6.67 7.31
N ARG A 43 -9.08 7.20 6.17
CA ARG A 43 -7.94 8.11 6.10
C ARG A 43 -8.04 9.01 4.88
N ASP A 44 -7.90 10.32 5.07
CA ASP A 44 -8.21 11.32 4.04
C ASP A 44 -6.98 11.85 3.28
N ASP A 45 -5.77 11.66 3.80
CA ASP A 45 -4.49 12.09 3.21
C ASP A 45 -3.82 11.01 2.34
N ILE A 46 -4.55 9.95 1.95
CA ILE A 46 -4.02 8.89 1.08
C ILE A 46 -3.60 9.47 -0.28
N ILE A 47 -2.34 9.28 -0.65
CA ILE A 47 -1.81 9.68 -1.95
C ILE A 47 -2.21 8.62 -2.98
N LYS A 48 -2.99 9.07 -3.97
CA LYS A 48 -3.45 8.23 -5.06
C LYS A 48 -2.33 8.04 -6.07
N ILE A 49 -2.01 6.78 -6.37
CA ILE A 49 -1.04 6.39 -7.40
C ILE A 49 -1.73 5.65 -8.54
N LYS A 50 -1.22 5.79 -9.77
CA LYS A 50 -1.72 5.05 -10.95
C LYS A 50 -0.80 3.90 -11.36
N SER A 51 0.49 4.01 -11.07
CA SER A 51 1.49 3.01 -11.41
C SER A 51 2.57 2.92 -10.33
N VAL A 52 3.37 1.86 -10.39
CA VAL A 52 4.51 1.66 -9.48
C VAL A 52 5.59 2.73 -9.70
N ASP A 53 5.75 3.26 -10.92
CA ASP A 53 6.76 4.28 -11.20
C ASP A 53 6.49 5.60 -10.44
N GLU A 54 5.22 5.89 -10.09
CA GLU A 54 4.86 7.06 -9.26
C GLU A 54 5.30 6.89 -7.79
N VAL A 55 5.52 5.66 -7.33
CA VAL A 55 5.93 5.35 -5.95
C VAL A 55 7.40 5.76 -5.72
N ILE A 56 8.25 5.56 -6.73
CA ILE A 56 9.71 5.76 -6.67
C ILE A 56 10.11 7.17 -6.17
N PRO A 57 9.61 8.28 -6.75
CA PRO A 57 9.99 9.62 -6.29
C PRO A 57 9.50 9.95 -4.87
N ILE A 58 8.47 9.25 -4.38
CA ILE A 58 7.91 9.45 -3.04
C ILE A 58 8.74 8.71 -1.98
N ILE A 59 9.17 7.47 -2.30
CA ILE A 59 10.01 6.65 -1.42
C ILE A 59 11.27 7.39 -0.97
N ASN A 60 11.90 8.14 -1.88
CA ASN A 60 13.12 8.87 -1.57
C ASN A 60 12.92 10.06 -0.62
N LYS A 61 11.68 10.52 -0.40
CA LYS A 61 11.36 11.71 0.40
C LYS A 61 10.74 11.36 1.76
N GLN A 62 10.22 10.16 1.92
CA GLN A 62 9.45 9.75 3.08
C GLN A 62 10.15 8.60 3.82
N LYS A 63 10.14 8.65 5.15
CA LYS A 63 10.84 7.66 5.98
C LYS A 63 9.98 6.45 6.34
N ASP A 64 8.66 6.58 6.29
CA ASP A 64 7.71 5.54 6.68
C ASP A 64 6.52 5.54 5.71
N ILE A 65 6.40 4.46 4.94
CA ILE A 65 5.50 4.39 3.79
C ILE A 65 4.77 3.07 3.80
N LEU A 66 3.45 3.15 3.74
CA LEU A 66 2.56 2.04 3.47
C LEU A 66 2.08 2.11 2.02
N ILE A 67 2.30 1.05 1.25
CA ILE A 67 1.81 0.90 -0.12
C ILE A 67 0.69 -0.12 -0.11
N LEU A 68 -0.53 0.31 -0.45
CA LEU A 68 -1.71 -0.54 -0.54
C LEU A 68 -1.93 -1.04 -1.96
N ALA A 69 -1.95 -2.35 -2.13
CA ALA A 69 -2.26 -3.05 -3.37
C ALA A 69 -3.56 -3.85 -3.27
N SER A 70 -4.17 -4.19 -4.40
CA SER A 70 -5.39 -5.01 -4.41
C SER A 70 -5.03 -6.48 -4.17
N GLY A 71 -5.91 -7.22 -3.50
CA GLY A 71 -5.72 -8.63 -3.20
C GLY A 71 -4.59 -8.84 -2.20
N ASP A 72 -3.76 -9.86 -2.46
CA ASP A 72 -2.49 -10.11 -1.76
C ASP A 72 -1.30 -9.52 -2.55
N PRO A 73 -0.35 -8.82 -1.92
CA PRO A 73 0.75 -8.16 -2.62
C PRO A 73 1.75 -9.13 -3.26
N CYS A 74 1.76 -10.41 -2.87
CA CYS A 74 2.60 -11.45 -3.44
C CYS A 74 1.96 -12.15 -4.66
N LEU A 75 0.68 -11.92 -4.96
CA LEU A 75 -0.04 -12.58 -6.05
C LEU A 75 -0.17 -11.64 -7.26
N PHE A 76 0.68 -11.85 -8.29
CA PHE A 76 0.74 -11.00 -9.50
C PHE A 76 0.84 -9.49 -9.18
N GLY A 77 1.47 -9.17 -8.04
CA GLY A 77 1.31 -7.90 -7.37
C GLY A 77 2.50 -6.94 -7.49
N ILE A 78 2.35 -5.79 -6.83
CA ILE A 78 3.33 -4.71 -6.78
C ILE A 78 4.69 -5.12 -6.18
N LEU A 79 4.73 -6.17 -5.36
CA LEU A 79 5.94 -6.56 -4.64
C LEU A 79 7.08 -6.94 -5.58
N GLU A 80 6.79 -7.72 -6.62
CA GLU A 80 7.81 -8.13 -7.59
C GLU A 80 8.32 -6.94 -8.40
N TYR A 81 7.43 -6.06 -8.85
CA TYR A 81 7.79 -4.83 -9.56
C TYR A 81 8.69 -3.91 -8.74
N LEU A 82 8.43 -3.75 -7.44
CA LEU A 82 9.29 -2.96 -6.55
C LEU A 82 10.68 -3.58 -6.43
N ARG A 83 10.75 -4.92 -6.31
CA ARG A 83 12.02 -5.65 -6.21
C ARG A 83 12.84 -5.55 -7.50
N GLU A 84 12.22 -5.69 -8.67
CA GLU A 84 12.87 -5.53 -9.97
C GLU A 84 13.47 -4.13 -10.15
N LYS A 85 12.87 -3.11 -9.53
CA LYS A 85 13.38 -1.72 -9.51
C LYS A 85 14.43 -1.47 -8.44
N GLY A 86 14.88 -2.51 -7.71
CA GLY A 86 15.87 -2.42 -6.65
C GLY A 86 15.35 -1.79 -5.35
N ILE A 87 14.02 -1.69 -5.19
CA ILE A 87 13.41 -1.12 -3.99
C ILE A 87 13.32 -2.21 -2.92
N LYS A 88 13.99 -1.99 -1.80
CA LYS A 88 13.93 -2.87 -0.64
C LYS A 88 12.62 -2.66 0.11
N VAL A 89 11.78 -3.68 0.14
CA VAL A 89 10.58 -3.74 0.98
C VAL A 89 10.95 -4.35 2.32
N ASP A 90 10.65 -3.65 3.41
CA ASP A 90 11.02 -4.06 4.78
C ASP A 90 9.97 -4.98 5.39
N LYS A 91 8.69 -4.77 5.06
CA LYS A 91 7.56 -5.56 5.58
C LYS A 91 6.53 -5.81 4.48
N VAL A 92 5.98 -7.02 4.47
CA VAL A 92 4.86 -7.39 3.59
C VAL A 92 3.71 -7.87 4.46
N LEU A 93 2.52 -7.31 4.23
CA LEU A 93 1.29 -7.69 4.92
C LEU A 93 0.36 -8.38 3.92
N PRO A 94 -0.02 -9.64 4.17
CA PRO A 94 -0.89 -10.38 3.26
C PRO A 94 -2.30 -9.80 3.24
N GLY A 95 -2.99 -10.00 2.12
CA GLY A 95 -4.37 -9.59 1.90
C GLY A 95 -5.22 -10.76 1.38
N ILE A 96 -6.54 -10.58 1.39
CA ILE A 96 -7.51 -11.58 0.88
C ILE A 96 -7.56 -11.56 -0.66
#